data_AF-A0A7V0SF17-F1
#
_entry.id   AF-A0A7V0SF17-F1
#
_cell.length_a   1.000
_cell.length_b   1.000
_cell.length_c   1.000
_cell.angle_alpha   90.00
_cell.angle_beta   90.00
_cell.angle_gamma   90.00
#
_symmetry.space_group_name_H-M   'P 1'
#
loop_
_entity.id
_entity.type
_entity.pdbx_description
1 polymer ?
#
loop_
_entity_poly.entity_id
_entity_poly.type
_entity_poly.pdbx_seq_one_letter_code
_entity_poly.pdbx_strand_id
1 'polypeptide(L)'
;MVLPVSEGEWGVAHCLFWGIVYLGIVGTALPLYIARKYNLAMSDPDVPAKRFIIGTAALLIAAGVGVFMSGSFDRVMELRPPAAVVFKYLLLFAPMAAALTLHCLFLVPAAVTGALGGHNGAMSFAIVVSALSMGLGFLVDSGFASTENAVTMTVLGLLFGTGAVLTRSVYLTAFVFFLVMLSNTLADGKYNDYPWYAAVTGFALWALLLLVAAASRMSREKNADN
;
A
#
# COMPACT_ATOMS: atom_id res chain seq x y z
N MET A 1 -10.16 15.56 16.54
CA MET A 1 -10.02 16.95 16.06
C MET A 1 -9.56 16.86 14.62
N VAL A 2 -10.51 16.78 13.69
CA VAL A 2 -10.24 16.88 12.25
C VAL A 2 -9.94 18.35 12.02
N LEU A 3 -8.72 18.70 11.61
CA LEU A 3 -8.53 20.01 11.03
C LEU A 3 -9.29 19.97 9.70
N PRO A 4 -10.36 20.75 9.51
CA PRO A 4 -10.96 20.88 8.21
C PRO A 4 -9.86 21.43 7.30
N VAL A 5 -9.43 20.64 6.33
CA VAL A 5 -8.65 21.17 5.22
C VAL A 5 -9.63 22.06 4.48
N SER A 6 -9.62 23.35 4.81
CA SER A 6 -10.31 24.36 4.02
C SER A 6 -9.85 24.19 2.59
N GLU A 7 -10.79 23.98 1.68
CA GLU A 7 -10.57 24.01 0.23
C GLU A 7 -9.76 25.27 -0.08
N GLY A 8 -8.46 25.11 -0.41
CA GLY A 8 -7.64 26.24 -0.84
C GLY A 8 -6.16 26.16 -0.52
N GLU A 9 -5.74 25.71 0.66
CA GLU A 9 -4.31 25.80 1.02
C GLU A 9 -3.80 24.57 1.76
N TRP A 10 -3.17 23.67 0.99
CA TRP A 10 -2.28 22.66 1.55
C TRP A 10 -1.08 23.36 2.21
N GLY A 11 -1.20 23.68 3.50
CA GLY A 11 -0.11 24.29 4.23
C GLY A 11 1.16 23.44 4.13
N VAL A 12 2.32 24.09 3.91
CA VAL A 12 3.62 23.40 3.77
C VAL A 12 3.88 22.44 4.94
N ALA A 13 3.51 22.84 6.16
CA ALA A 13 3.62 22.00 7.35
C ALA A 13 2.76 20.74 7.28
N HIS A 14 1.54 20.83 6.73
CA HIS A 14 0.66 19.68 6.53
C HIS A 14 1.25 18.71 5.49
N CYS A 15 1.73 19.24 4.36
CA CYS A 15 2.42 18.45 3.34
C CYS A 15 3.67 17.74 3.88
N LEU A 16 4.50 18.45 4.64
CA LEU A 16 5.73 17.89 5.23
C LEU A 16 5.41 16.86 6.31
N PHE A 17 4.41 17.11 7.17
CA PHE A 17 3.98 16.15 8.18
C PHE A 17 3.50 14.86 7.55
N TRP A 18 2.61 14.93 6.55
CA TRP A 18 2.14 13.74 5.83
C TRP A 18 3.25 13.04 5.04
N GLY A 19 4.13 13.80 4.39
CA GLY A 19 5.28 13.22 3.66
C GLY A 19 6.25 12.50 4.59
N ILE A 20 6.66 13.13 5.70
CA ILE A 20 7.67 12.57 6.61
C ILE A 20 7.08 11.44 7.45
N VAL A 21 5.93 11.66 8.08
CA VAL A 21 5.35 10.68 9.01
C VAL A 21 4.73 9.53 8.24
N TYR A 22 3.87 9.81 7.26
CA TYR A 22 3.10 8.76 6.60
C TYR A 22 3.89 8.06 5.50
N LEU A 23 4.58 8.78 4.62
CA LEU A 23 5.39 8.12 3.58
C LEU A 23 6.73 7.65 4.16
N GLY A 24 7.46 8.52 4.86
CA GLY A 24 8.78 8.19 5.41
C GLY A 24 8.75 7.16 6.54
N ILE A 25 8.20 7.53 7.70
CA ILE A 25 8.28 6.72 8.93
C ILE A 25 7.36 5.50 8.86
N VAL A 26 6.04 5.73 8.78
CA VAL A 26 5.04 4.68 8.73
C VAL A 26 5.14 3.93 7.41
N GLY A 27 5.41 4.61 6.31
CA GLY A 27 5.37 3.99 5.00
C GLY A 27 6.63 3.25 4.56
N THR A 28 7.79 3.65 5.05
CA THR A 28 9.08 3.07 4.60
C THR A 28 9.95 2.57 5.74
N ALA A 29 10.20 3.38 6.77
CA ALA A 29 11.14 3.02 7.83
C ALA A 29 10.60 1.90 8.73
N LEU A 30 9.35 2.02 9.20
CA LEU A 30 8.71 1.04 10.07
C LEU A 30 8.52 -0.34 9.40
N PRO A 31 7.96 -0.46 8.18
CA PRO A 31 7.79 -1.77 7.55
C PRO A 31 9.15 -2.39 7.19
N LEU A 32 10.18 -1.61 6.81
CA LEU A 32 11.52 -2.16 6.56
C LEU A 32 12.20 -2.64 7.85
N TYR A 33 12.09 -1.87 8.93
CA TYR A 33 12.59 -2.27 10.25
C TYR A 33 11.93 -3.56 10.71
N ILE A 34 10.60 -3.64 10.57
CA ILE A 34 9.83 -4.78 11.01
C ILE A 34 10.06 -6.00 10.10
N ALA A 35 10.07 -5.83 8.78
CA ALA A 35 10.43 -6.89 7.84
C ALA A 35 11.79 -7.49 8.17
N ARG A 36 12.75 -6.66 8.54
CA ARG A 36 14.05 -7.11 9.03
C ARG A 36 13.96 -7.85 10.37
N LYS A 37 13.20 -7.34 11.34
CA LYS A 37 13.04 -7.97 12.67
C LYS A 37 12.42 -9.37 12.56
N TYR A 38 11.48 -9.57 11.64
CA TYR A 38 10.76 -10.83 11.45
C TYR A 38 11.27 -11.66 10.26
N ASN A 39 12.38 -11.28 9.65
CA ASN A 39 12.97 -11.93 8.47
C ASN A 39 11.95 -12.20 7.35
N LEU A 40 11.11 -11.20 7.05
CA LEU A 40 10.11 -11.29 5.99
C LEU A 40 10.78 -11.19 4.63
N ALA A 41 10.73 -12.28 3.87
CA ALA A 41 11.14 -12.29 2.47
C ALA A 41 10.22 -11.38 1.65
N MET A 42 10.81 -10.48 0.85
CA MET A 42 10.05 -9.61 -0.05
C MET A 42 9.40 -10.40 -1.20
N SER A 43 10.01 -11.51 -1.59
CA SER A 43 9.41 -12.50 -2.47
C SER A 43 9.96 -13.87 -2.17
N ASP A 44 9.08 -14.87 -2.17
CA ASP A 44 9.43 -16.28 -2.00
C ASP A 44 9.31 -16.96 -3.38
N PRO A 45 10.43 -17.29 -4.04
CA PRO A 45 10.40 -17.92 -5.36
C PRO A 45 9.95 -19.38 -5.32
N ASP A 46 9.92 -20.01 -4.14
CA ASP A 46 9.64 -21.45 -3.98
C ASP A 46 8.14 -21.75 -3.79
N VAL A 47 7.27 -20.75 -4.02
CA VAL A 47 5.82 -20.91 -3.94
C VAL A 47 5.33 -21.87 -5.03
N PRO A 48 4.54 -22.91 -4.69
CA PRO A 48 3.97 -23.82 -5.69
C PRO A 48 3.18 -23.06 -6.76
N ALA A 49 3.42 -23.37 -8.04
CA ALA A 49 2.82 -22.67 -9.18
C ALA A 49 1.29 -22.52 -9.07
N LYS A 50 0.60 -23.56 -8.61
CA LYS A 50 -0.86 -23.51 -8.37
C LYS A 50 -1.27 -22.40 -7.40
N ARG A 51 -0.56 -22.24 -6.28
CA ARG A 51 -0.83 -21.19 -5.29
C ARG A 51 -0.53 -19.82 -5.87
N PHE A 52 0.58 -19.69 -6.60
CA PHE A 52 0.94 -18.45 -7.27
C PHE A 52 -0.12 -18.01 -8.29
N ILE A 53 -0.62 -18.94 -9.11
CA ILE A 53 -1.68 -18.67 -10.10
C ILE A 53 -2.98 -18.23 -9.41
N ILE A 54 -3.43 -18.96 -8.39
CA ILE A 54 -4.67 -18.61 -7.66
C ILE A 54 -4.53 -17.25 -6.99
N GLY A 55 -3.38 -16.98 -6.37
CA GLY A 55 -3.10 -15.69 -5.74
C GLY A 55 -3.06 -14.55 -6.77
N THR A 56 -2.44 -14.77 -7.93
CA THR A 56 -2.42 -13.79 -9.03
C THR A 56 -3.82 -13.53 -9.56
N ALA A 57 -4.63 -14.57 -9.75
CA ALA A 57 -6.03 -14.43 -10.15
C ALA A 57 -6.82 -13.60 -9.12
N ALA A 58 -6.63 -13.83 -7.82
CA ALA A 58 -7.25 -13.01 -6.78
C ALA A 58 -6.85 -11.53 -6.87
N LEU A 59 -5.57 -11.22 -7.14
CA LEU A 59 -5.10 -9.86 -7.36
C LEU A 59 -5.73 -9.22 -8.61
N LEU A 60 -5.83 -9.96 -9.72
CA LEU A 60 -6.46 -9.46 -10.94
C LEU A 60 -7.96 -9.23 -10.75
N ILE A 61 -8.65 -10.08 -10.00
CA ILE A 61 -10.05 -9.86 -9.61
C ILE A 61 -10.16 -8.61 -8.74
N ALA A 62 -9.25 -8.42 -7.77
CA ALA A 62 -9.21 -7.20 -6.95
C ALA A 62 -9.04 -5.95 -7.81
N ALA A 63 -8.15 -6.00 -8.80
CA ALA A 63 -7.98 -4.92 -9.76
C ALA A 63 -9.24 -4.69 -10.60
N GLY A 64 -9.85 -5.76 -11.10
CA GLY A 64 -11.07 -5.68 -11.89
C GLY A 64 -12.22 -5.02 -11.14
N VAL A 65 -12.47 -5.48 -9.91
CA VAL A 65 -13.48 -4.91 -9.00
C VAL A 65 -13.12 -3.48 -8.63
N GLY A 66 -11.88 -3.24 -8.20
CA GLY A 66 -11.44 -1.93 -7.71
C GLY A 66 -11.36 -0.85 -8.78
N VAL A 67 -11.17 -1.19 -10.06
CA VAL A 67 -11.01 -0.22 -11.16
C VAL A 67 -12.26 -0.10 -12.03
N PHE A 68 -12.87 -1.22 -12.43
CA PHE A 68 -14.01 -1.19 -13.34
C PHE A 68 -15.34 -1.14 -12.60
N MET A 69 -15.53 -1.96 -11.56
CA MET A 69 -16.81 -1.97 -10.84
C MET A 69 -17.01 -0.73 -9.95
N SER A 70 -15.93 -0.03 -9.59
CA SER A 70 -16.01 1.28 -8.92
C SER A 70 -16.37 2.43 -9.85
N GLY A 71 -16.41 2.22 -11.17
CA GLY A 71 -16.56 3.28 -12.17
C GLY A 71 -15.34 4.19 -12.32
N SER A 72 -14.24 3.90 -11.62
CA SER A 72 -13.03 4.73 -11.65
C SER A 72 -12.42 4.82 -13.04
N PHE A 73 -12.41 3.71 -13.78
CA PHE A 73 -11.90 3.70 -15.15
C PHE A 73 -12.67 4.65 -16.07
N ASP A 74 -13.99 4.54 -16.09
CA ASP A 74 -14.86 5.38 -16.92
C ASP A 74 -14.68 6.85 -16.55
N ARG A 75 -14.58 7.14 -15.25
CA ARG A 75 -14.38 8.50 -14.76
C ARG A 75 -13.02 9.09 -15.18
N VAL A 76 -11.93 8.32 -15.08
CA VAL A 76 -10.60 8.77 -15.55
C VAL A 76 -10.60 9.00 -17.06
N MET A 77 -11.26 8.14 -17.83
CA MET A 77 -11.38 8.27 -19.29
C MET A 77 -12.22 9.48 -19.72
N GLU A 78 -13.23 9.84 -18.91
CA GLU A 78 -14.04 11.05 -19.09
C GLU A 78 -13.24 12.32 -18.75
N LEU A 79 -12.58 12.33 -17.58
CA LEU A 79 -11.83 13.49 -17.08
C LEU A 79 -10.59 13.80 -17.92
N ARG A 80 -9.97 12.78 -18.53
CA ARG A 80 -8.72 12.89 -19.31
C ARG A 80 -7.67 13.77 -18.61
N PRO A 81 -7.23 13.39 -17.40
CA PRO A 81 -6.34 14.23 -16.62
C PRO A 81 -5.04 14.51 -17.40
N PRO A 82 -4.51 15.74 -17.36
CA PRO A 82 -3.28 16.07 -18.05
C PRO A 82 -2.11 15.24 -17.49
N ALA A 83 -1.13 14.93 -18.34
CA ALA A 83 0.00 14.06 -17.98
C ALA A 83 0.75 14.54 -16.72
N ALA A 84 0.81 15.85 -16.50
CA ALA A 84 1.34 16.44 -15.28
C ALA A 84 0.58 15.96 -14.03
N VAL A 85 -0.75 16.02 -14.03
CA VAL A 85 -1.56 15.53 -12.90
C VAL A 85 -1.34 14.04 -12.68
N VAL A 86 -1.34 13.23 -13.75
CA VAL A 86 -1.05 11.79 -13.64
C VAL A 86 0.31 11.54 -13.01
N PHE A 87 1.36 12.24 -13.45
CA PHE A 87 2.70 12.07 -12.90
C PHE A 87 2.78 12.47 -11.41
N LYS A 88 2.09 13.54 -11.01
CA LYS A 88 1.99 13.92 -9.58
C LYS A 88 1.38 12.81 -8.73
N TYR A 89 0.33 12.18 -9.24
CA TYR A 89 -0.31 11.05 -8.58
C TYR A 89 0.61 9.84 -8.51
N LEU A 90 1.37 9.53 -9.57
CA LEU A 90 2.37 8.45 -9.53
C LEU A 90 3.37 8.65 -8.37
N LEU A 91 3.88 9.88 -8.21
CA LEU A 91 4.83 10.22 -7.15
C LEU A 91 4.23 10.08 -5.74
N LEU A 92 2.95 10.44 -5.57
CA LEU A 92 2.28 10.38 -4.27
C LEU A 92 1.89 8.94 -3.89
N PHE A 93 1.40 8.17 -4.86
CA PHE A 93 0.76 6.88 -4.61
C PHE A 93 1.71 5.69 -4.67
N ALA A 94 2.83 5.78 -5.39
CA ALA A 94 3.85 4.72 -5.36
C ALA A 94 4.37 4.43 -3.94
N PRO A 95 4.82 5.43 -3.15
CA PRO A 95 5.31 5.18 -1.80
C PRO A 95 4.19 4.73 -0.84
N MET A 96 2.99 5.27 -0.99
CA MET A 96 1.83 4.91 -0.16
C MET A 96 1.32 3.49 -0.44
N ALA A 97 1.29 3.06 -1.70
CA ALA A 97 0.90 1.70 -2.05
C ALA A 97 1.91 0.67 -1.53
N ALA A 98 3.21 0.96 -1.63
CA ALA A 98 4.27 0.11 -1.06
C ALA A 98 4.14 -0.01 0.47
N ALA A 99 3.94 1.13 1.14
CA ALA A 99 3.73 1.23 2.58
C ALA A 99 2.58 0.37 3.09
N LEU A 100 1.40 0.56 2.52
CA LEU A 100 0.17 -0.14 2.89
C LEU A 100 0.24 -1.62 2.54
N THR A 101 0.87 -1.98 1.42
CA THR A 101 1.11 -3.38 1.08
C THR A 101 1.97 -4.06 2.13
N LEU A 102 3.13 -3.48 2.48
CA LEU A 102 4.02 -4.05 3.48
C LEU A 102 3.34 -4.16 4.85
N HIS A 103 2.57 -3.15 5.26
CA HIS A 103 1.88 -3.16 6.55
C HIS A 103 0.69 -4.11 6.58
N CYS A 104 -0.34 -3.81 5.80
CA CYS A 104 -1.63 -4.48 5.90
C CYS A 104 -1.59 -5.89 5.33
N LEU A 105 -0.79 -6.14 4.29
CA LEU A 105 -0.86 -7.38 3.51
C LEU A 105 0.30 -8.35 3.77
N PHE A 106 1.37 -7.91 4.42
CA PHE A 106 2.52 -8.76 4.74
C PHE A 106 2.82 -8.79 6.24
N LEU A 107 2.96 -7.63 6.87
CA LEU A 107 3.31 -7.57 8.28
C LEU A 107 2.18 -8.07 9.18
N VAL A 108 0.97 -7.52 9.05
CA VAL A 108 -0.19 -7.96 9.83
C VAL A 108 -0.39 -9.48 9.71
N PRO A 109 -0.45 -10.08 8.50
CA PRO A 109 -0.64 -11.52 8.40
C PRO A 109 0.55 -12.32 8.92
N ALA A 110 1.80 -11.84 8.79
CA ALA A 110 2.96 -12.48 9.40
C ALA A 110 2.92 -12.46 10.94
N ALA A 111 2.55 -11.34 11.54
CA ALA A 111 2.41 -11.21 12.99
C ALA A 111 1.31 -12.12 13.52
N VAL A 112 0.16 -12.18 12.83
CA VAL A 112 -0.96 -13.06 13.18
C VAL A 112 -0.58 -14.53 13.06
N THR A 113 0.02 -14.94 11.93
CA THR A 113 0.45 -16.33 11.73
C THR A 113 1.54 -16.75 12.70
N GLY A 114 2.49 -15.86 13.02
CA GLY A 114 3.52 -16.10 14.02
C GLY A 114 2.94 -16.26 15.43
N ALA A 115 1.97 -15.42 15.81
CA ALA A 115 1.28 -15.51 17.10
C ALA A 115 0.43 -16.79 17.22
N LEU A 116 -0.15 -17.25 16.11
CA LEU A 116 -0.98 -18.46 16.06
C LEU A 116 -0.20 -19.75 15.86
N GLY A 117 1.14 -19.74 15.80
CA GLY A 117 1.96 -20.95 15.94
C GLY A 117 1.61 -22.13 15.00
N GLY A 118 1.14 -21.87 13.79
CA GLY A 118 0.83 -22.91 12.79
C GLY A 118 -0.49 -23.66 12.99
N HIS A 119 -1.41 -23.17 13.82
CA HIS A 119 -2.76 -23.75 13.93
C HIS A 119 -3.48 -23.82 12.57
N ASN A 120 -4.31 -24.87 12.41
CA ASN A 120 -5.17 -25.02 11.24
C ASN A 120 -6.05 -23.76 11.08
N GLY A 121 -5.96 -23.10 9.92
CA GLY A 121 -6.72 -21.88 9.63
C GLY A 121 -6.03 -20.55 9.97
N ALA A 122 -4.82 -20.57 10.55
CA ALA A 122 -4.06 -19.33 10.84
C ALA A 122 -3.89 -18.44 9.59
N MET A 123 -3.70 -19.06 8.41
CA MET A 123 -3.60 -18.36 7.14
C MET A 123 -4.89 -17.62 6.76
N SER A 124 -6.04 -18.28 6.84
CA SER A 124 -7.34 -17.68 6.54
C SER A 124 -7.67 -16.57 7.52
N PHE A 125 -7.39 -16.78 8.80
CA PHE A 125 -7.58 -15.76 9.83
C PHE A 125 -6.69 -14.53 9.59
N ALA A 126 -5.42 -14.75 9.22
CA ALA A 126 -4.50 -13.67 8.86
C ALA A 126 -5.00 -12.83 7.68
N ILE A 127 -5.61 -13.46 6.67
CA ILE A 127 -6.25 -12.74 5.54
C ILE A 127 -7.41 -11.86 6.04
N VAL A 128 -8.27 -12.38 6.91
CA VAL A 128 -9.39 -11.62 7.49
C VAL A 128 -8.88 -10.43 8.30
N VAL A 129 -7.87 -10.61 9.16
CA VAL A 129 -7.29 -9.52 9.95
C VAL A 129 -6.63 -8.47 9.06
N SER A 130 -5.96 -8.90 7.98
CA SER A 130 -5.37 -7.98 6.97
C SER A 130 -6.45 -7.13 6.30
N ALA A 131 -7.56 -7.76 5.92
CA ALA A 131 -8.70 -7.09 5.30
C ALA A 131 -9.35 -6.07 6.24
N LEU A 132 -9.59 -6.45 7.50
CA LEU A 132 -10.11 -5.56 8.53
C LEU A 132 -9.16 -4.40 8.81
N SER A 133 -7.85 -4.66 8.86
CA SER A 133 -6.83 -3.60 9.02
C SER A 133 -6.90 -2.57 7.90
N MET A 134 -7.06 -3.02 6.65
CA MET A 134 -7.19 -2.14 5.50
C MET A 134 -8.50 -1.33 5.56
N GLY A 135 -9.64 -1.98 5.84
CA GLY A 135 -10.93 -1.31 6.02
C GLY A 135 -10.92 -0.27 7.14
N LEU A 136 -10.35 -0.60 8.30
CA LEU A 136 -10.18 0.32 9.42
C LEU A 136 -9.30 1.50 9.06
N GLY A 137 -8.21 1.29 8.32
CA GLY A 137 -7.34 2.36 7.84
C GLY A 137 -8.11 3.40 7.03
N PHE A 138 -8.96 2.96 6.10
CA PHE A 138 -9.79 3.84 5.29
C PHE A 138 -10.97 4.45 6.06
N LEU A 139 -11.52 3.74 7.04
CA LEU A 139 -12.53 4.31 7.94
C LEU A 139 -11.95 5.49 8.73
N VAL A 140 -10.73 5.33 9.26
CA VAL A 140 -10.01 6.40 9.95
C VAL A 140 -9.62 7.54 8.99
N ASP A 141 -9.17 7.22 7.78
CA ASP A 141 -8.83 8.24 6.75
C ASP A 141 -10.04 9.12 6.40
N SER A 142 -11.23 8.52 6.31
CA SER A 142 -12.47 9.26 6.08
C SER A 142 -13.02 9.96 7.34
N GLY A 143 -12.31 9.92 8.47
CA GLY A 143 -12.78 10.49 9.74
C GLY A 143 -14.06 9.83 10.25
N PHE A 144 -14.24 8.54 9.97
CA PHE A 144 -15.44 7.74 10.25
C PHE A 144 -16.69 8.19 9.47
N ALA A 145 -16.55 9.04 8.45
CA ALA A 145 -17.69 9.55 7.69
C ALA A 145 -18.17 8.58 6.59
N SER A 146 -17.29 7.74 6.03
CA SER A 146 -17.65 6.82 4.94
C SER A 146 -17.46 5.36 5.34
N THR A 147 -18.51 4.79 5.92
CA THR A 147 -18.58 3.35 6.23
C THR A 147 -18.61 2.51 4.96
N GLU A 148 -19.21 3.02 3.87
CA GLU A 148 -19.25 2.35 2.57
C GLU A 148 -17.86 2.14 1.99
N ASN A 149 -17.01 3.17 1.98
CA ASN A 149 -15.63 3.05 1.49
C ASN A 149 -14.83 2.07 2.35
N ALA A 150 -15.04 2.09 3.68
CA ALA A 150 -14.38 1.14 4.58
C ALA A 150 -14.79 -0.31 4.31
N VAL A 151 -16.08 -0.57 4.04
CA VAL A 151 -16.57 -1.91 3.66
C VAL A 151 -15.96 -2.35 2.34
N THR A 152 -15.97 -1.49 1.32
CA THR A 152 -15.36 -1.78 0.02
C THR A 152 -13.87 -2.10 0.14
N MET A 153 -13.13 -1.32 0.93
CA MET A 153 -11.71 -1.55 1.18
C MET A 153 -11.47 -2.82 2.02
N THR A 154 -12.40 -3.20 2.89
CA THR A 154 -12.35 -4.50 3.58
C THR A 154 -12.49 -5.65 2.58
N VAL A 155 -13.46 -5.57 1.67
CA VAL A 155 -13.68 -6.59 0.62
C VAL A 155 -12.47 -6.69 -0.31
N LEU A 156 -11.95 -5.56 -0.78
CA LEU A 156 -10.71 -5.53 -1.56
C LEU A 156 -9.53 -6.08 -0.74
N GLY A 157 -9.46 -5.76 0.54
CA GLY A 157 -8.47 -6.27 1.47
C GLY A 157 -8.49 -7.80 1.61
N LEU A 158 -9.64 -8.46 1.47
CA LEU A 158 -9.72 -9.93 1.44
C LEU A 158 -9.07 -10.49 0.17
N LEU A 159 -9.33 -9.88 -0.99
CA LEU A 159 -8.74 -10.31 -2.27
C LEU A 159 -7.24 -10.03 -2.31
N PHE A 160 -6.81 -8.84 -1.89
CA PHE A 160 -5.40 -8.46 -1.80
C PHE A 160 -4.66 -9.29 -0.75
N GLY A 161 -5.26 -9.53 0.42
CA GLY A 161 -4.69 -10.40 1.45
C GLY A 161 -4.54 -11.84 0.96
N THR A 162 -5.56 -12.37 0.27
CA THR A 162 -5.48 -13.70 -0.36
C THR A 162 -4.36 -13.75 -1.40
N GLY A 163 -4.29 -12.75 -2.29
CA GLY A 163 -3.25 -12.62 -3.29
C GLY A 163 -1.84 -12.53 -2.69
N ALA A 164 -1.65 -11.69 -1.68
CA ALA A 164 -0.38 -11.50 -0.98
C ALA A 164 0.11 -12.79 -0.31
N VAL A 165 -0.76 -13.45 0.46
CA VAL A 165 -0.38 -14.66 1.22
C VAL A 165 -0.17 -15.88 0.30
N LEU A 166 -0.89 -15.96 -0.82
CA LEU A 166 -0.74 -17.06 -1.78
C LEU A 166 0.44 -16.88 -2.74
N THR A 167 0.68 -15.66 -3.24
CA THR A 167 1.82 -15.38 -4.14
C THR A 167 3.12 -15.19 -3.38
N ARG A 168 3.05 -14.75 -2.12
CA ARG A 168 4.19 -14.27 -1.32
C ARG A 168 5.08 -13.29 -2.09
N SER A 169 4.51 -12.48 -2.97
CA SER A 169 5.25 -11.51 -3.79
C SER A 169 4.83 -10.10 -3.43
N VAL A 170 5.62 -9.43 -2.59
CA VAL A 170 5.39 -8.01 -2.22
C VAL A 170 5.33 -7.15 -3.47
N TYR A 171 6.21 -7.38 -4.43
CA TYR A 171 6.29 -6.57 -5.65
C TYR A 171 5.02 -6.68 -6.49
N LEU A 172 4.52 -7.90 -6.73
CA LEU A 172 3.32 -8.11 -7.51
C LEU A 172 2.09 -7.53 -6.79
N THR A 173 1.95 -7.80 -5.49
CA THR A 173 0.85 -7.24 -4.70
C THR A 173 0.89 -5.72 -4.67
N ALA A 174 2.06 -5.12 -4.40
CA ALA A 174 2.22 -3.67 -4.33
C ALA A 174 1.96 -3.00 -5.68
N PHE A 175 2.39 -3.61 -6.78
CA PHE A 175 2.14 -3.10 -8.12
C PHE A 175 0.65 -3.10 -8.46
N VAL A 176 -0.05 -4.22 -8.23
CA VAL A 176 -1.49 -4.30 -8.51
C VAL A 176 -2.26 -3.35 -7.59
N PHE A 177 -1.91 -3.29 -6.31
CA PHE A 177 -2.53 -2.39 -5.34
C PHE A 177 -2.32 -0.92 -5.70
N PHE A 178 -1.11 -0.57 -6.17
CA PHE A 178 -0.78 0.75 -6.69
C PHE A 178 -1.69 1.15 -7.86
N LEU A 179 -1.91 0.27 -8.84
CA LEU A 179 -2.78 0.57 -9.98
C LEU A 179 -4.23 0.83 -9.56
N VAL A 180 -4.74 0.04 -8.62
CA VAL A 180 -6.09 0.25 -8.06
C VAL A 180 -6.16 1.60 -7.35
N MET A 181 -5.23 1.87 -6.46
CA MET A 181 -5.20 3.12 -5.69
C MET A 181 -5.04 4.34 -6.59
N LEU A 182 -4.15 4.27 -7.58
CA LEU A 182 -3.92 5.32 -8.56
C LEU A 182 -5.20 5.62 -9.35
N SER A 183 -5.88 4.58 -9.84
CA SER A 183 -7.09 4.75 -10.66
C SER A 183 -8.24 5.37 -9.86
N ASN A 184 -8.50 4.87 -8.65
CA ASN A 184 -9.58 5.39 -7.78
C ASN A 184 -9.32 6.84 -7.39
N THR A 185 -8.09 7.15 -6.97
CA THR A 185 -7.78 8.50 -6.50
C THR A 185 -7.68 9.52 -7.62
N LEU A 186 -7.27 9.11 -8.83
CA LEU A 186 -7.36 9.95 -10.03
C LEU A 186 -8.82 10.24 -10.40
N ALA A 187 -9.71 9.24 -10.29
CA ALA A 187 -11.14 9.43 -10.54
C ALA A 187 -11.78 10.43 -9.57
N ASP A 188 -11.37 10.41 -8.30
CA ASP A 188 -11.84 11.35 -7.26
C ASP A 188 -11.30 12.78 -7.44
N GLY A 189 -10.15 12.96 -8.10
CA GLY A 189 -9.52 14.28 -8.28
C GLY A 189 -9.04 14.97 -6.99
N LYS A 190 -9.07 14.27 -5.83
CA LYS A 190 -8.76 14.81 -4.49
C LYS A 190 -7.40 15.51 -4.38
N TYR A 191 -6.43 15.15 -5.22
CA TYR A 191 -5.05 15.66 -5.18
C TYR A 191 -4.71 16.52 -6.40
N ASN A 192 -5.70 16.97 -7.19
CA ASN A 192 -5.49 17.83 -8.33
C ASN A 192 -4.78 19.13 -7.98
N ASP A 193 -5.07 19.71 -6.81
CA ASP A 193 -4.44 20.94 -6.31
C ASP A 193 -3.29 20.68 -5.34
N TYR A 194 -2.91 19.41 -5.15
CA TYR A 194 -1.79 19.08 -4.27
C TYR A 194 -0.48 19.70 -4.79
N PRO A 195 0.35 20.34 -3.94
CA PRO A 195 1.53 21.05 -4.41
C PRO A 195 2.60 20.11 -4.99
N TRP A 196 3.16 20.48 -6.15
CA TRP A 196 4.17 19.70 -6.86
C TRP A 196 5.44 19.46 -6.04
N TYR A 197 5.93 20.50 -5.36
CA TYR A 197 7.13 20.40 -4.53
C TYR A 197 6.95 19.36 -3.41
N ALA A 198 5.74 19.27 -2.83
CA ALA A 198 5.44 18.31 -1.79
C ALA A 198 5.47 16.87 -2.32
N ALA A 199 4.88 16.63 -3.50
CA ALA A 199 4.90 15.31 -4.12
C ALA A 199 6.34 14.85 -4.46
N VAL A 200 7.15 15.74 -5.06
CA VAL A 200 8.53 15.44 -5.42
C VAL A 200 9.40 15.20 -4.19
N THR A 201 9.31 16.07 -3.18
CA THR A 201 10.10 15.92 -1.94
C THR A 201 9.72 14.66 -1.17
N GLY A 202 8.43 14.34 -1.05
CA GLY A 202 7.96 13.11 -0.42
C GLY A 202 8.48 11.85 -1.11
N PHE A 203 8.41 11.82 -2.46
CA PHE A 203 8.95 10.72 -3.24
C PHE A 203 10.49 10.61 -3.09
N ALA A 204 11.21 11.73 -3.16
CA ALA A 204 12.66 11.74 -3.01
C ALA A 204 13.11 11.23 -1.64
N LEU A 205 12.42 11.61 -0.56
CA LEU A 205 12.68 11.10 0.79
C LEU A 205 12.42 9.60 0.87
N TRP A 206 11.31 9.11 0.31
CA TRP A 206 11.00 7.68 0.25
C TRP A 206 12.08 6.90 -0.51
N ALA A 207 12.48 7.37 -1.69
CA ALA A 207 13.52 6.75 -2.50
C ALA A 207 14.86 6.72 -1.76
N LEU A 208 15.23 7.82 -1.09
CA LEU A 208 16.45 7.88 -0.28
C LEU A 208 16.44 6.85 0.86
N LEU A 209 15.32 6.72 1.58
CA LEU A 209 15.18 5.73 2.65
C LEU A 209 15.32 4.29 2.13
N LEU A 210 14.77 3.99 0.96
CA LEU A 210 14.95 2.69 0.31
C LEU A 210 16.40 2.42 -0.06
N LEU A 211 17.11 3.41 -0.61
CA LEU A 211 18.52 3.30 -0.96
C LEU A 211 19.39 3.06 0.28
N VAL A 212 19.14 3.80 1.36
CA VAL A 212 19.85 3.60 2.64
C VAL A 212 19.59 2.19 3.20
N ALA A 213 18.35 1.73 3.16
CA ALA A 213 18.00 0.38 3.59
C ALA A 213 18.72 -0.69 2.76
N ALA A 214 18.73 -0.54 1.43
CA ALA A 214 19.42 -1.45 0.52
C ALA A 214 20.95 -1.46 0.76
N ALA A 215 21.59 -0.30 0.87
CA ALA A 215 23.01 -0.19 1.15
C ALA A 215 23.40 -0.83 2.50
N SER A 216 22.55 -0.64 3.52
CA SER A 216 22.77 -1.23 4.85
C SER A 216 22.70 -2.76 4.84
N ARG A 217 21.96 -3.36 3.90
CA ARG A 217 21.86 -4.81 3.72
C ARG A 217 23.12 -5.37 3.06
N MET A 218 23.55 -4.77 1.95
CA MET A 218 24.76 -5.19 1.23
C MET A 218 26.02 -5.14 2.12
N SER A 219 26.16 -4.10 2.94
CA SER A 219 27.29 -3.95 3.87
C SER A 219 27.36 -5.10 4.90
N ARG A 220 26.21 -5.62 5.33
CA ARG A 220 26.15 -6.74 6.29
C ARG A 220 26.46 -8.08 5.67
N GLU A 221 25.95 -8.33 4.46
CA GLU A 221 26.26 -9.56 3.72
C GLU A 221 27.77 -9.67 3.52
N LYS A 222 28.44 -8.57 3.13
CA LYS A 222 29.90 -8.50 3.01
C LYS A 222 30.66 -8.74 4.33
N ASN A 223 30.08 -8.38 5.48
CA ASN A 223 30.70 -8.58 6.80
C ASN A 223 30.39 -9.96 7.41
N ALA A 224 29.36 -10.68 6.92
CA ALA A 224 29.06 -12.04 7.35
C ALA A 224 29.94 -13.09 6.66
N ASP A 225 30.52 -12.73 5.52
CA ASP A 225 31.42 -13.58 4.71
C ASP A 225 32.91 -13.43 5.08
N ASN A 226 33.26 -12.56 6.06
CA ASN A 226 34.61 -12.38 6.61
C ASN A 226 34.71 -12.94 8.03
#